data_AF-A0A2H5X9K1-F1
#
_entry.id   AF-A0A2H5X9K1-F1
#
_cell.length_a   1.000
_cell.length_b   1.000
_cell.length_c   1.000
_cell.angle_alpha   90.00
_cell.angle_beta   90.00
_cell.angle_gamma   90.00
#
_symmetry.space_group_name_H-M   'P 1'
#
loop_
_entity.id
_entity.type
_entity.pdbx_description
1 polymer ?
#
loop_
_entity_poly.entity_id
_entity_poly.type
_entity_poly.pdbx_seq_one_letter_code
_entity_poly.pdbx_strand_id
1 'polypeptide(L)'
;MWCKVAQQWQRMAAEDDVDRAFAYLPDDDGRQILRTFWQATQNAPHCHQWLVGRMRLWAAQGYLQAATAAMQERRPDDARQYCRQAARCLTAAAPALPAWERANARQWATQVQRIVPRLDDAPFATAHLTALQTKIVAQVRFVPQRAR
;
A
#
# COMPACT_ATOMS: atom_id res chain seq x y z
N MET A 1 0.69 0.12 11.14
CA MET A 1 1.91 -0.70 11.29
C MET A 1 2.82 -0.57 10.06
N TRP A 2 2.37 -1.02 8.89
CA TRP A 2 3.13 -1.03 7.62
C TRP A 2 3.73 0.30 7.13
N CYS A 3 3.09 1.45 7.38
CA CYS A 3 3.67 2.75 6.97
C CYS A 3 4.92 3.12 7.79
N LYS A 4 4.92 2.86 9.11
CA LYS A 4 6.09 3.04 9.97
C LYS A 4 7.21 2.10 9.57
N VAL A 5 6.86 0.86 9.24
CA VAL A 5 7.79 -0.15 8.74
C VAL A 5 8.43 0.28 7.41
N ALA A 6 7.66 0.83 6.46
CA ALA A 6 8.21 1.36 5.22
C ALA A 6 9.17 2.55 5.44
N GLN A 7 8.89 3.41 6.43
CA GLN A 7 9.78 4.52 6.80
C GLN A 7 11.07 4.02 7.45
N GLN A 8 10.97 3.03 8.34
CA GLN A 8 12.12 2.41 8.99
C GLN A 8 12.97 1.66 7.96
N TRP A 9 12.35 0.89 7.07
CA TRP A 9 13.04 0.23 5.96
C TRP A 9 13.77 1.23 5.07
N GLN A 10 13.14 2.35 4.71
CA GLN A 10 13.78 3.37 3.90
C GLN A 10 15.06 3.93 4.55
N ARG A 11 15.14 3.94 5.89
CA ARG A 11 16.35 4.31 6.64
C ARG A 11 17.38 3.17 6.64
N MET A 12 16.95 1.94 6.90
CA MET A 12 17.83 0.77 7.00
C MET A 12 18.34 0.24 5.66
N ALA A 13 17.61 0.42 4.56
CA ALA A 13 18.05 0.03 3.23
C ALA A 13 19.25 0.88 2.75
N ALA A 14 19.56 1.99 3.42
CA ALA A 14 20.81 2.71 3.22
C ALA A 14 22.02 1.99 3.87
N GLU A 15 21.78 0.94 4.68
CA GLU A 15 22.77 0.19 5.46
C GLU A 15 23.01 -1.23 4.89
N ASP A 16 22.45 -1.57 3.72
CA ASP A 16 22.64 -2.82 2.94
C ASP A 16 22.27 -4.18 3.60
N ASP A 17 21.57 -4.20 4.73
CA ASP A 17 21.11 -5.45 5.38
C ASP A 17 19.60 -5.73 5.19
N VAL A 18 19.26 -6.24 4.01
CA VAL A 18 17.87 -6.51 3.59
C VAL A 18 17.22 -7.66 4.36
N ASP A 19 17.95 -8.73 4.63
CA ASP A 19 17.42 -9.91 5.34
C ASP A 19 17.07 -9.57 6.80
N ARG A 20 17.91 -8.78 7.46
CA ARG A 20 17.61 -8.25 8.79
C ARG A 20 16.43 -7.29 8.76
N ALA A 21 16.33 -6.45 7.73
CA ALA A 21 15.20 -5.55 7.58
C ALA A 21 13.87 -6.31 7.44
N PHE A 22 13.86 -7.51 6.81
CA PHE A 22 12.66 -8.36 6.73
C PHE A 22 12.18 -8.88 8.09
N ALA A 23 13.10 -9.07 9.05
CA ALA A 23 12.76 -9.49 10.41
C ALA A 23 11.93 -8.45 11.19
N TYR A 24 11.93 -7.18 10.76
CA TYR A 24 11.10 -6.12 11.34
C TYR A 24 9.72 -5.98 10.68
N LEU A 25 9.45 -6.71 9.59
CA LEU A 25 8.11 -6.74 9.01
C LEU A 25 7.16 -7.51 9.95
N PRO A 26 5.86 -7.19 9.97
CA PRO A 26 4.83 -8.04 10.56
C PRO A 26 4.92 -9.48 10.07
N ASP A 27 4.66 -10.45 10.96
CA ASP A 27 4.60 -11.86 10.57
C ASP A 27 3.22 -12.20 9.99
N ASP A 28 2.98 -11.74 8.76
CA ASP A 28 1.77 -12.00 7.99
C ASP A 28 2.10 -12.36 6.53
N ASP A 29 1.07 -12.73 5.75
CA ASP A 29 1.20 -13.05 4.32
C ASP A 29 1.93 -11.96 3.52
N GLY A 30 1.82 -10.69 3.94
CA GLY A 30 2.49 -9.55 3.32
C GLY A 30 4.01 -9.65 3.39
N ARG A 31 4.59 -10.12 4.50
CA ARG A 31 6.04 -10.32 4.60
C ARG A 31 6.54 -11.33 3.57
N GLN A 32 5.87 -12.47 3.43
CA GLN A 32 6.29 -13.50 2.47
C GLN A 32 6.16 -13.01 1.03
N ILE A 33 5.07 -12.30 0.70
CA ILE A 33 4.87 -11.73 -0.65
C ILE A 33 5.94 -10.67 -0.97
N LEU A 34 6.26 -9.80 -0.01
CA LEU A 34 7.32 -8.80 -0.18
C LEU A 34 8.70 -9.45 -0.36
N ARG A 35 8.99 -10.54 0.35
CA ARG A 35 10.22 -11.32 0.16
C ARG A 35 10.29 -11.94 -1.23
N THR A 36 9.22 -12.53 -1.73
CA THR A 36 9.17 -13.07 -3.11
C THR A 36 9.31 -11.96 -4.15
N PHE A 37 8.66 -10.81 -3.95
CA PHE A 37 8.81 -9.64 -4.81
C PHE A 37 10.26 -9.14 -4.84
N TRP A 38 10.92 -9.07 -3.68
CA TRP A 38 12.33 -8.74 -3.56
C TRP A 38 13.21 -9.71 -4.37
N GLN A 39 13.08 -11.02 -4.14
CA GLN A 39 13.85 -12.04 -4.87
C GLN A 39 13.64 -12.01 -6.39
N ALA A 40 12.46 -11.57 -6.85
CA ALA A 40 12.15 -11.41 -8.27
C ALA A 40 12.73 -10.13 -8.87
N THR A 41 12.97 -9.09 -8.05
CA THR A 41 13.35 -7.75 -8.51
C THR A 41 14.73 -7.29 -8.04
N GLN A 42 15.43 -8.05 -7.19
CA GLN A 42 16.69 -7.65 -6.53
C GLN A 42 17.80 -7.19 -7.49
N ASN A 43 17.80 -7.67 -8.73
CA ASN A 43 18.78 -7.28 -9.76
C ASN A 43 18.42 -5.99 -10.51
N ALA A 44 17.24 -5.40 -10.26
CA ALA A 44 16.82 -4.16 -10.91
C ALA A 44 17.43 -2.93 -10.25
N PRO A 45 17.73 -1.85 -11.00
CA PRO A 45 18.50 -0.69 -10.50
C PRO A 45 17.83 0.15 -9.39
N HIS A 46 16.59 -0.17 -8.98
CA HIS A 46 15.87 0.53 -7.90
C HIS A 46 15.05 -0.42 -7.02
N CYS A 47 15.46 -1.69 -6.92
CA CYS A 47 14.74 -2.75 -6.21
C CYS A 47 14.36 -2.39 -4.76
N HIS A 48 15.25 -1.73 -4.02
CA HIS A 48 14.98 -1.28 -2.64
C HIS A 48 13.86 -0.24 -2.59
N GLN A 49 13.86 0.74 -3.50
CA GLN A 49 12.82 1.75 -3.59
C GLN A 49 11.48 1.10 -3.96
N TRP A 50 11.49 0.16 -4.91
CA TRP A 50 10.28 -0.57 -5.30
C TRP A 50 9.68 -1.31 -4.11
N LEU A 51 10.51 -1.98 -3.30
CA LEU A 51 10.06 -2.65 -2.09
C LEU A 51 9.43 -1.68 -1.06
N VAL A 52 10.04 -0.51 -0.84
CA VAL A 52 9.45 0.57 -0.02
C VAL A 52 8.08 1.00 -0.58
N GLY A 53 7.98 1.17 -1.90
CA GLY A 53 6.72 1.46 -2.57
C GLY A 53 5.66 0.38 -2.31
N ARG A 54 6.03 -0.90 -2.38
CA ARG A 54 5.14 -2.04 -2.09
C ARG A 54 4.67 -2.05 -0.64
N MET A 55 5.56 -1.81 0.32
CA MET A 55 5.17 -1.71 1.74
C MET A 55 4.17 -0.58 1.98
N ARG A 56 4.33 0.55 1.29
CA ARG A 56 3.36 1.68 1.34
C ARG A 56 2.02 1.34 0.70
N LEU A 57 2.01 0.57 -0.39
CA LEU A 57 0.75 0.05 -0.94
C LEU A 57 0.05 -0.91 0.04
N TRP A 58 0.80 -1.77 0.74
CA TRP A 58 0.26 -2.63 1.81
C TRP A 58 -0.36 -1.82 2.94
N ALA A 59 0.32 -0.75 3.36
CA ALA A 59 -0.22 0.18 4.36
C ALA A 59 -1.52 0.85 3.88
N ALA A 60 -1.56 1.31 2.62
CA ALA A 60 -2.75 1.90 2.05
C ALA A 60 -3.93 0.92 2.03
N GLN A 61 -3.69 -0.35 1.69
CA GLN A 61 -4.69 -1.40 1.75
C GLN A 61 -5.28 -1.56 3.15
N GLY A 62 -4.43 -1.66 4.18
CA GLY A 62 -4.89 -1.78 5.57
C GLY A 62 -5.71 -0.58 6.04
N TYR A 63 -5.32 0.64 5.64
CA TYR A 63 -6.12 1.83 5.92
C TYR A 63 -7.47 1.83 5.19
N LEU A 64 -7.53 1.38 3.94
CA LEU A 64 -8.81 1.27 3.22
C LEU A 64 -9.72 0.21 3.84
N GLN A 65 -9.17 -0.92 4.29
CA GLN A 65 -9.93 -1.92 5.02
C GLN A 65 -10.51 -1.36 6.33
N ALA A 66 -9.71 -0.60 7.09
CA ALA A 66 -10.18 0.08 8.30
C ALA A 66 -11.24 1.14 7.99
N ALA A 67 -11.10 1.87 6.86
CA ALA A 67 -12.11 2.82 6.42
C ALA A 67 -13.44 2.13 6.08
N THR A 68 -13.39 1.00 5.37
CA THR A 68 -14.58 0.20 5.04
C THR A 68 -15.27 -0.31 6.31
N ALA A 69 -14.51 -0.85 7.28
CA ALA A 69 -15.06 -1.31 8.56
C ALA A 69 -15.71 -0.15 9.34
N ALA A 70 -15.04 1.00 9.41
CA ALA A 70 -15.60 2.19 10.04
C ALA A 70 -16.90 2.66 9.37
N MET A 71 -17.02 2.56 8.04
CA MET A 71 -18.27 2.85 7.32
C MET A 71 -19.39 1.86 7.68
N GLN A 72 -19.09 0.57 7.78
CA GLN A 72 -20.05 -0.47 8.18
C GLN A 72 -20.55 -0.25 9.62
N GLU A 73 -19.68 0.24 10.50
CA GLU A 73 -19.99 0.58 11.88
C GLU A 73 -20.58 1.99 12.07
N ARG A 74 -20.91 2.69 10.97
CA ARG A 74 -21.48 4.06 10.98
C ARG A 74 -20.59 5.09 11.69
N ARG A 75 -19.28 4.97 11.53
CA ARG A 75 -18.24 5.88 12.04
C ARG A 75 -17.56 6.65 10.89
N PRO A 76 -18.25 7.59 10.22
CA PRO A 76 -17.73 8.26 9.02
C PRO A 76 -16.51 9.16 9.31
N ASP A 77 -16.37 9.69 10.52
CA ASP A 77 -15.21 10.49 10.90
C ASP A 77 -13.93 9.65 11.00
N ASP A 78 -14.02 8.45 11.57
CA ASP A 78 -12.92 7.48 11.59
C ASP A 78 -12.57 7.06 10.16
N ALA A 79 -13.59 6.73 9.35
CA ALA A 79 -13.40 6.40 7.94
C ALA A 79 -12.68 7.52 7.17
N ARG A 80 -13.02 8.79 7.45
CA ARG A 80 -12.35 9.94 6.86
C ARG A 80 -10.87 9.99 7.23
N GLN A 81 -10.52 9.74 8.50
CA GLN A 81 -9.13 9.69 8.94
C GLN A 81 -8.36 8.57 8.24
N TYR A 82 -8.93 7.37 8.16
CA TYR A 82 -8.32 6.23 7.48
C TYR A 82 -8.13 6.49 5.98
N CYS A 83 -9.13 7.05 5.30
CA CYS A 83 -9.01 7.47 3.89
C CYS A 83 -7.87 8.49 3.69
N ARG A 84 -7.73 9.48 4.58
CA ARG A 84 -6.61 10.44 4.50
C ARG A 84 -5.26 9.75 4.63
N GLN A 85 -5.12 8.77 5.53
CA GLN A 85 -3.87 8.00 5.66
C GLN A 85 -3.61 7.08 4.46
N ALA A 86 -4.64 6.45 3.92
CA ALA A 86 -4.54 5.66 2.68
C ALA A 86 -4.05 6.52 1.51
N ALA A 87 -4.66 7.69 1.31
CA ALA A 87 -4.26 8.63 0.25
C ALA A 87 -2.79 9.06 0.42
N ARG A 88 -2.36 9.40 1.64
CA ARG A 88 -0.95 9.74 1.93
C ARG A 88 -0.01 8.59 1.58
N CYS A 89 -0.35 7.35 1.95
CA CYS A 89 0.45 6.18 1.61
C CYS A 89 0.54 5.96 0.10
N LEU A 90 -0.57 6.09 -0.63
CA LEU A 90 -0.62 5.93 -2.09
C LEU A 90 0.22 7.00 -2.81
N THR A 91 0.05 8.28 -2.44
CA THR A 91 0.84 9.39 -2.98
C THR A 91 2.34 9.17 -2.74
N ALA A 92 2.69 8.73 -1.53
CA ALA A 92 4.07 8.52 -1.14
C ALA A 92 4.66 7.20 -1.71
N ALA A 93 3.83 6.23 -2.10
CA ALA A 93 4.24 5.02 -2.79
C ALA A 93 4.60 5.30 -4.26
N ALA A 94 3.78 6.09 -4.96
CA ALA A 94 3.92 6.34 -6.40
C ALA A 94 5.35 6.65 -6.90
N PRO A 95 6.13 7.58 -6.31
CA PRO A 95 7.48 7.87 -6.80
C PRO A 95 8.47 6.70 -6.58
N ALA A 96 8.22 5.86 -5.57
CA ALA A 96 9.07 4.73 -5.22
C ALA A 96 8.73 3.46 -6.01
N LEU A 97 7.61 3.43 -6.73
CA LEU A 97 7.17 2.28 -7.52
C LEU A 97 7.75 2.29 -8.95
N PRO A 98 7.87 1.11 -9.58
CA PRO A 98 8.24 1.02 -10.99
C PRO A 98 7.18 1.69 -11.88
N ALA A 99 7.59 2.08 -13.09
CA ALA A 99 6.77 2.89 -14.00
C ALA A 99 5.38 2.30 -14.26
N TRP A 100 5.29 0.97 -14.40
CA TRP A 100 4.06 0.24 -14.67
C TRP A 100 3.06 0.23 -13.48
N GLU A 101 3.51 0.41 -12.24
CA GLU A 101 2.61 0.53 -11.06
C GLU A 101 2.35 1.98 -10.64
N ARG A 102 3.27 2.88 -10.96
CA ARG A 102 3.24 4.28 -10.53
C ARG A 102 1.94 4.99 -10.91
N ALA A 103 1.45 4.75 -12.13
CA ALA A 103 0.21 5.37 -12.61
C ALA A 103 -0.99 4.94 -11.76
N ASN A 104 -1.08 3.64 -11.44
CA ASN A 104 -2.15 3.09 -10.62
C ASN A 104 -2.18 3.72 -9.22
N ALA A 105 -1.03 3.81 -8.55
CA ALA A 105 -0.94 4.40 -7.21
C ALA A 105 -1.42 5.87 -7.18
N ARG A 106 -1.06 6.66 -8.20
CA ARG A 106 -1.52 8.06 -8.34
C ARG A 106 -3.03 8.11 -8.56
N GLN A 107 -3.54 7.28 -9.47
CA GLN A 107 -4.97 7.22 -9.77
C GLN A 107 -5.79 6.82 -8.54
N TRP A 108 -5.33 5.83 -7.77
CA TRP A 108 -5.99 5.40 -6.54
C TRP A 108 -5.98 6.48 -5.46
N ALA A 109 -4.87 7.23 -5.30
CA ALA A 109 -4.83 8.37 -4.38
C ALA A 109 -5.92 9.41 -4.72
N THR A 110 -6.06 9.75 -6.01
CA THR A 110 -7.12 10.63 -6.50
C THR A 110 -8.52 10.05 -6.26
N GLN A 111 -8.71 8.74 -6.44
CA GLN A 111 -9.98 8.08 -6.17
C GLN A 111 -10.36 8.17 -4.68
N VAL A 112 -9.43 7.94 -3.76
CA VAL A 112 -9.67 8.12 -2.32
C VAL A 112 -10.12 9.55 -2.02
N GLN A 113 -9.44 10.55 -2.59
CA GLN A 113 -9.79 11.95 -2.38
C GLN A 113 -11.20 12.30 -2.90
N ARG A 114 -11.69 11.61 -3.94
CA ARG A 114 -13.06 11.77 -4.44
C ARG A 114 -14.11 11.05 -3.58
N ILE A 115 -13.72 10.01 -2.85
CA ILE A 115 -14.62 9.28 -1.94
C ILE A 115 -14.81 10.05 -0.62
N VAL A 116 -13.74 10.65 -0.08
CA VAL A 116 -13.76 11.40 1.19
C VAL A 116 -14.91 12.41 1.38
N PRO A 117 -15.27 13.26 0.39
CA PRO A 117 -16.38 14.19 0.54
C PRO A 117 -17.77 13.52 0.50
N ARG A 118 -17.85 12.24 0.12
CA ARG A 118 -19.09 11.47 -0.07
C ARG A 118 -19.23 10.31 0.93
N LEU A 119 -18.62 10.44 2.11
CA LEU A 119 -18.68 9.42 3.17
C LEU A 119 -20.03 9.41 3.90
N ASP A 120 -20.86 10.44 3.72
CA ASP A 120 -22.25 10.51 4.15
C ASP A 120 -23.16 9.52 3.38
N ASP A 121 -22.85 9.27 2.11
CA ASP A 121 -23.49 8.25 1.27
C ASP A 121 -22.83 6.87 1.54
N ALA A 122 -23.29 6.18 2.59
CA ALA A 122 -22.70 4.93 3.06
C ALA A 122 -22.67 3.80 1.99
N PRO A 123 -23.74 3.57 1.19
CA PRO A 123 -23.70 2.60 0.09
C PRO A 123 -22.62 2.95 -0.96
N PHE A 124 -22.55 4.21 -1.37
CA PHE A 124 -21.52 4.67 -2.31
C PHE A 124 -20.12 4.48 -1.74
N ALA A 125 -19.87 4.98 -0.52
CA ALA A 125 -18.57 4.95 0.13
C ALA A 125 -18.07 3.51 0.30
N THR A 126 -18.91 2.63 0.85
CA THR A 126 -18.55 1.23 1.11
C THR A 126 -18.22 0.50 -0.19
N ALA A 127 -19.03 0.67 -1.24
CA ALA A 127 -18.79 0.03 -2.52
C ALA A 127 -17.47 0.49 -3.17
N HIS A 128 -17.20 1.80 -3.14
CA HIS A 128 -15.99 2.35 -3.77
C HIS A 128 -14.72 2.07 -2.97
N LEU A 129 -14.78 2.10 -1.63
CA LEU A 129 -13.66 1.71 -0.77
C LEU A 129 -13.32 0.23 -0.95
N THR A 130 -14.33 -0.64 -0.99
CA THR A 130 -14.14 -2.08 -1.24
C THR A 130 -13.53 -2.34 -2.62
N ALA A 131 -14.07 -1.69 -3.67
CA ALA A 131 -13.53 -1.84 -5.02
C ALA A 131 -12.07 -1.37 -5.12
N LEU A 132 -11.72 -0.28 -4.42
CA LEU A 132 -10.35 0.23 -4.39
C LEU A 132 -9.41 -0.68 -3.61
N GLN A 133 -9.88 -1.20 -2.47
CA GLN A 133 -9.16 -2.19 -1.68
C GLN A 133 -8.83 -3.42 -2.54
N THR A 134 -9.79 -3.96 -3.29
CA THR A 134 -9.57 -5.13 -4.16
C THR A 134 -8.50 -4.87 -5.21
N LYS A 135 -8.51 -3.69 -5.86
CA LYS A 135 -7.48 -3.30 -6.84
C LYS A 135 -6.10 -3.24 -6.22
N ILE A 136 -5.98 -2.61 -5.05
CA ILE A 136 -4.71 -2.50 -4.35
C ILE A 136 -4.25 -3.89 -3.90
N VAL A 137 -5.11 -4.73 -3.32
CA VAL A 137 -4.79 -6.11 -2.92
C VAL A 137 -4.23 -6.91 -4.11
N ALA A 138 -4.91 -6.87 -5.26
CA ALA A 138 -4.46 -7.56 -6.46
C ALA A 138 -3.06 -7.09 -6.91
N GLN A 139 -2.84 -5.77 -6.92
CA GLN A 139 -1.55 -5.20 -7.26
C GLN A 139 -0.49 -5.64 -6.28
N VAL A 140 -0.71 -5.47 -4.98
CA VAL A 140 0.34 -5.75 -3.99
C VAL A 140 0.72 -7.22 -3.96
N ARG A 141 -0.25 -8.12 -4.18
CA ARG A 141 0.00 -9.56 -4.30
C ARG A 141 0.64 -9.99 -5.62
N PHE A 142 0.61 -9.14 -6.65
CA PHE A 142 1.25 -9.45 -7.93
C PHE A 142 2.77 -9.45 -7.79
N VAL A 143 3.38 -10.61 -8.07
CA VAL A 143 4.85 -10.74 -8.17
C VAL A 143 5.20 -10.85 -9.66
N PRO A 144 6.04 -9.95 -10.21
CA PRO A 144 6.47 -10.06 -11.59
C PRO A 144 7.24 -11.37 -11.79
N GLN A 145 6.98 -12.06 -12.90
CA GLN A 145 7.79 -13.22 -13.28
C GLN A 145 9.22 -12.73 -13.53
N ARG A 146 10.22 -13.47 -13.04
CA ARG A 146 11.63 -13.17 -13.35
C ARG A 146 11.77 -13.10 -14.86
N ALA A 147 12.21 -11.95 -15.38
CA ALA A 147 12.66 -11.88 -16.76
C ALA A 147 13.78 -12.91 -16.92
N ARG A 148 13.55 -13.92 -17.77
CA ARG A 148 14.55 -14.93 -18.12
C ARG A 148 15.67 -14.28 -18.92
#